data_AF-A0A8S1CM21-F1
#
_entry.id   AF-A0A8S1CM21-F1
#
_cell.length_a   1.000
_cell.length_b   1.000
_cell.length_c   1.000
_cell.angle_alpha   90.00
_cell.angle_beta   90.00
_cell.angle_gamma   90.00
#
_symmetry.space_group_name_H-M   'P 1'
#
loop_
_entity.id
_entity.type
_entity.pdbx_description
1 polymer ?
#
loop_
_entity_poly.entity_id
_entity_poly.type
_entity_poly.pdbx_seq_one_letter_code
_entity_poly.pdbx_strand_id
1 'polypeptide(L)'
;MRRCVWRKQTVGGPRRIRRLPPEDLWQSVRRRRRQWRRSRPIERRDLASSAAAVARPAEPPPATRWGTAEGAGAVPQRCPSTASVVSQSSRVRTDDAKMRSCLLCLFLLASAAFGRPHLDTHHNASAHIYSGHHEPLIVHTTTGRVRGFLRTVGDKEIRVFYGIPFARPPLGELRFRRPQRVDPWPHILNADELPNSCYQERYEYFPGFEGEEMWNPNTNISEDCLYLNVWAPARRRHNRELAPLLVWVYGGGYMSGTATLAVYEASTLTAEEDVVVVAMQYRVGAFGFLYMPDGSEESDSENSSGGNMGLYDQVLALQWLRENAAVFGADAETLTLFGESAGGGAVSAHLLSPVSKGLVRRGILQSGTINAPWSWMTAERAREIGRSLADDCGCNATSRLGREGGQTEVLNCLRNVDPKTISVQQWNTYGGILGFPSTITVDGEFITDDPMELLKQGALKETEIMIGSNRDEGTYFVLYDFIDQFDKDSASFLPRDKFVHLINTIFKDRPQIERDAILFQVRERERAAESRLMQTARL
;
A
#
# COMPACT_ATOMS: atom_id res chain seq x y z
N MET A 1 41.77 36.13 35.11
CA MET A 1 42.96 35.30 35.39
C MET A 1 42.60 34.19 36.38
N ARG A 2 42.63 32.92 35.96
CA ARG A 2 43.13 31.75 36.73
C ARG A 2 42.99 30.48 35.88
N ARG A 3 44.06 29.70 35.88
CA ARG A 3 44.36 28.48 35.10
C ARG A 3 43.65 27.25 35.65
N CYS A 4 43.53 26.20 34.84
CA CYS A 4 43.73 24.78 35.19
C CYS A 4 43.82 23.96 33.87
N VAL A 5 45.01 23.68 33.34
CA VAL A 5 45.83 22.45 33.51
C VAL A 5 45.19 21.19 32.92
N TRP A 6 45.77 20.74 31.81
CA TRP A 6 45.55 19.45 31.15
C TRP A 6 46.34 18.33 31.84
N ARG A 7 45.74 17.13 31.95
CA ARG A 7 46.46 15.87 32.15
C ARG A 7 46.13 14.90 31.01
N LYS A 8 47.18 14.50 30.28
CA LYS A 8 47.18 13.35 29.38
C LYS A 8 47.25 12.06 30.21
N GLN A 9 46.46 11.05 29.83
CA GLN A 9 46.77 9.65 30.13
C GLN A 9 46.84 8.87 28.82
N THR A 10 47.95 8.18 28.67
CA THR A 10 48.40 7.33 27.57
C THR A 10 47.59 6.04 27.48
N VAL A 11 47.16 5.65 26.28
CA VAL A 11 46.58 4.33 25.99
C VAL A 11 47.69 3.41 25.47
N GLY A 12 47.92 2.30 26.18
CA GLY A 12 48.82 1.22 25.78
C GLY A 12 48.21 0.32 24.70
N GLY A 13 49.09 -0.38 23.98
CA GLY A 13 48.83 -1.17 22.77
C GLY A 13 47.93 -2.41 22.90
N PRO A 14 47.81 -3.18 21.79
CA PRO A 14 46.65 -4.02 21.52
C PRO A 14 46.74 -5.39 22.20
N ARG A 15 45.68 -5.81 22.91
CA ARG A 15 45.47 -7.22 23.29
C ARG A 15 44.40 -7.85 22.39
N ARG A 16 44.80 -8.92 21.71
CA ARG A 16 43.94 -9.84 20.97
C ARG A 16 42.80 -10.34 21.86
N ILE A 17 41.56 -10.22 21.38
CA ILE A 17 40.40 -10.92 21.96
C ILE A 17 39.95 -11.98 20.94
N ARG A 18 39.96 -13.23 21.41
CA ARG A 18 39.45 -14.42 20.70
C ARG A 18 37.95 -14.27 20.46
N ARG A 19 37.49 -14.60 19.25
CA ARG A 19 36.06 -14.81 18.92
C ARG A 19 35.56 -16.04 19.69
N LEU A 20 34.42 -15.92 20.36
CA LEU A 20 33.61 -17.05 20.83
C LEU A 20 32.38 -17.20 19.92
N PRO A 21 31.89 -18.42 19.64
CA PRO A 21 30.78 -18.68 18.73
C PRO A 21 29.40 -18.35 19.35
N PRO A 22 28.37 -18.14 18.52
CA PRO A 22 27.08 -17.59 18.97
C PRO A 22 26.12 -18.68 19.44
N GLU A 23 26.13 -19.00 20.74
CA GLU A 23 25.01 -19.72 21.38
C GLU A 23 24.52 -19.11 22.71
N ASP A 24 25.15 -18.06 23.25
CA ASP A 24 24.82 -17.55 24.59
C ASP A 24 23.92 -16.29 24.65
N LEU A 25 23.42 -15.78 23.52
CA LEU A 25 22.55 -14.59 23.50
C LEU A 25 21.10 -14.88 23.95
N TRP A 26 20.63 -16.13 23.86
CA TRP A 26 19.26 -16.51 24.21
C TRP A 26 19.05 -16.73 25.71
N GLN A 27 20.10 -17.08 26.46
CA GLN A 27 19.98 -17.27 27.92
C GLN A 27 20.00 -15.96 28.71
N SER A 28 20.67 -14.90 28.21
CA SER A 28 20.71 -13.60 28.92
C SER A 28 19.39 -12.84 28.85
N VAL A 29 18.63 -13.01 27.77
CA VAL A 29 17.29 -12.41 27.60
C VAL A 29 16.27 -13.10 28.51
N ARG A 30 16.33 -14.44 28.64
CA ARG A 30 15.48 -15.21 29.57
C ARG A 30 15.70 -14.84 31.05
N ARG A 31 16.94 -14.52 31.46
CA ARG A 31 17.24 -14.09 32.83
C ARG A 31 16.67 -12.71 33.16
N ARG A 32 16.63 -11.78 32.20
CA ARG A 32 16.04 -10.43 32.42
C ARG A 32 14.51 -10.45 32.53
N ARG A 33 13.81 -11.36 31.83
CA ARG A 33 12.36 -11.58 31.98
C ARG A 33 11.94 -12.04 33.39
N ARG A 34 12.78 -12.83 34.08
CA ARG A 34 12.50 -13.32 35.44
C ARG A 34 12.66 -12.26 36.53
N GLN A 35 13.51 -11.26 36.30
CA GLN A 35 13.81 -10.23 37.32
C GLN A 35 12.79 -9.09 37.32
N TRP A 36 12.11 -8.84 36.19
CA TRP A 36 11.09 -7.80 36.07
C TRP A 36 9.72 -8.20 36.66
N ARG A 37 9.37 -9.49 36.64
CA ARG A 37 8.09 -10.01 37.20
C ARG A 37 8.03 -10.13 38.72
N ARG A 38 9.12 -9.85 39.45
CA ARG A 38 9.21 -10.05 40.92
C ARG A 38 9.13 -8.79 41.77
N SER A 39 8.88 -7.61 41.18
CA SER A 39 8.89 -6.36 41.94
C SER A 39 7.69 -5.47 41.62
N ARG A 40 6.55 -5.74 42.29
CA ARG A 40 5.65 -4.77 42.96
C ARG A 40 4.34 -5.45 43.40
N PRO A 41 4.05 -5.51 44.71
CA PRO A 41 2.68 -5.67 45.22
C PRO A 41 2.12 -4.28 45.60
N ILE A 42 0.89 -3.97 45.21
CA ILE A 42 0.09 -2.95 45.88
C ILE A 42 -1.30 -3.55 46.15
N GLU A 43 -1.63 -3.65 47.43
CA GLU A 43 -2.90 -4.13 47.97
C GLU A 43 -4.04 -3.11 47.84
N ARG A 44 -5.24 -3.69 47.91
CA ARG A 44 -6.60 -3.18 47.75
C ARG A 44 -7.00 -2.06 48.72
N ARG A 45 -8.07 -1.34 48.36
CA ARG A 45 -9.16 -1.03 49.32
C ARG A 45 -10.54 -1.05 48.66
N ASP A 46 -11.42 -1.81 49.28
CA ASP A 46 -12.86 -1.93 49.04
C ASP A 46 -13.61 -0.63 49.33
N LEU A 47 -14.70 -0.39 48.61
CA LEU A 47 -15.87 0.36 49.08
C LEU A 47 -17.11 -0.12 48.31
N ALA A 48 -18.05 -0.72 49.04
CA ALA A 48 -19.38 -1.11 48.58
C ALA A 48 -20.47 -0.36 49.38
N SER A 49 -21.64 -0.16 48.75
CA SER A 49 -22.91 0.46 49.22
C SER A 49 -22.90 2.00 49.30
N SER A 50 -23.93 2.77 48.89
CA SER A 50 -25.39 2.55 48.80
C SER A 50 -26.08 3.25 47.61
N ALA A 51 -27.34 2.82 47.39
CA ALA A 51 -28.31 3.09 46.33
C ALA A 51 -28.82 4.53 46.15
N ALA A 52 -29.32 4.87 44.94
CA ALA A 52 -30.75 5.14 44.66
C ALA A 52 -31.02 5.58 43.19
N ALA A 53 -32.23 5.24 42.73
CA ALA A 53 -32.85 5.34 41.40
C ALA A 53 -32.76 6.67 40.61
N VAL A 54 -32.56 6.59 39.28
CA VAL A 54 -33.20 7.44 38.25
C VAL A 54 -33.37 6.63 36.93
N ALA A 55 -34.44 6.92 36.20
CA ALA A 55 -35.13 6.15 35.15
C ALA A 55 -34.39 5.86 33.82
N ARG A 56 -34.85 4.79 33.15
CA ARG A 56 -34.48 4.34 31.78
C ARG A 56 -35.19 5.15 30.68
N PRO A 57 -34.57 5.40 29.51
CA PRO A 57 -35.29 5.73 28.27
C PRO A 57 -35.60 4.46 27.45
N ALA A 58 -36.67 4.56 26.66
CA ALA A 58 -37.41 3.50 25.98
C ALA A 58 -36.77 2.96 24.67
N GLU A 59 -37.18 1.74 24.31
CA GLU A 59 -36.84 1.00 23.09
C GLU A 59 -37.52 1.55 21.82
N PRO A 60 -36.89 1.41 20.63
CA PRO A 60 -37.53 1.68 19.34
C PRO A 60 -38.36 0.48 18.81
N PRO A 61 -39.39 0.71 17.98
CA PRO A 61 -40.31 -0.34 17.50
C PRO A 61 -39.71 -1.22 16.38
N PRO A 62 -40.26 -2.43 16.15
CA PRO A 62 -39.64 -3.46 15.32
C PRO A 62 -39.86 -3.26 13.81
N ALA A 63 -38.83 -3.60 13.04
CA ALA A 63 -38.86 -3.67 11.57
C ALA A 63 -39.65 -4.88 11.07
N THR A 64 -40.53 -4.65 10.10
CA THR A 64 -41.37 -5.64 9.43
C THR A 64 -40.58 -6.49 8.44
N ARG A 65 -40.73 -7.81 8.56
CA ARG A 65 -40.32 -8.84 7.60
C ARG A 65 -41.02 -8.64 6.25
N TRP A 66 -40.26 -8.65 5.16
CA TRP A 66 -40.80 -8.95 3.83
C TRP A 66 -40.45 -10.40 3.46
N GLY A 67 -41.49 -11.19 3.23
CA GLY A 67 -41.41 -12.57 2.78
C GLY A 67 -41.24 -12.67 1.27
N THR A 68 -40.57 -13.75 0.87
CA THR A 68 -40.42 -14.25 -0.50
C THR A 68 -41.73 -14.81 -1.05
N ALA A 69 -42.06 -14.50 -2.31
CA ALA A 69 -42.87 -15.37 -3.18
C ALA A 69 -42.65 -15.01 -4.66
N GLU A 70 -42.64 -16.06 -5.47
CA GLU A 70 -42.25 -16.19 -6.87
C GLU A 70 -43.25 -15.58 -7.88
N GLY A 71 -42.82 -15.43 -9.15
CA GLY A 71 -43.71 -15.71 -10.29
C GLY A 71 -43.79 -14.70 -11.43
N ALA A 72 -43.02 -14.96 -12.50
CA ALA A 72 -43.38 -14.88 -13.93
C ALA A 72 -43.91 -13.56 -14.58
N GLY A 73 -43.07 -12.99 -15.46
CA GLY A 73 -43.35 -12.75 -16.89
C GLY A 73 -44.36 -11.68 -17.32
N ALA A 74 -43.89 -10.63 -18.01
CA ALA A 74 -44.42 -10.16 -19.30
C ALA A 74 -43.68 -8.90 -19.84
N VAL A 75 -43.60 -8.87 -21.17
CA VAL A 75 -42.95 -7.94 -22.13
C VAL A 75 -43.60 -6.53 -22.14
N PRO A 76 -42.89 -5.45 -22.54
CA PRO A 76 -43.34 -4.07 -22.36
C PRO A 76 -44.28 -3.58 -23.48
N GLN A 77 -45.30 -2.79 -23.10
CA GLN A 77 -46.11 -2.00 -24.02
C GLN A 77 -45.80 -0.50 -23.90
N ARG A 78 -45.46 0.09 -25.05
CA ARG A 78 -45.46 1.53 -25.34
C ARG A 78 -46.87 2.10 -25.33
N CYS A 79 -47.01 3.37 -24.97
CA CYS A 79 -47.93 4.35 -25.58
C CYS A 79 -47.68 5.78 -25.02
N PRO A 80 -48.19 6.88 -25.64
CA PRO A 80 -47.33 7.88 -26.28
C PRO A 80 -47.68 9.35 -25.93
N SER A 81 -47.18 10.27 -26.77
CA SER A 81 -47.72 11.62 -27.13
C SER A 81 -47.04 12.82 -26.44
N THR A 82 -46.27 13.63 -27.19
CA THR A 82 -46.61 14.92 -27.88
C THR A 82 -46.83 16.09 -26.93
N ALA A 83 -46.46 17.35 -27.18
CA ALA A 83 -45.71 17.99 -28.24
C ALA A 83 -45.28 19.39 -27.74
N SER A 84 -44.23 19.86 -28.40
CA SER A 84 -43.66 21.21 -28.50
C SER A 84 -44.63 22.41 -28.52
N VAL A 85 -44.17 23.50 -27.90
CA VAL A 85 -44.47 24.89 -28.32
C VAL A 85 -43.15 25.63 -28.57
N VAL A 86 -43.13 26.36 -29.69
CA VAL A 86 -42.05 27.12 -30.31
C VAL A 86 -42.07 28.57 -29.80
N SER A 87 -40.89 29.19 -29.60
CA SER A 87 -40.68 30.60 -29.96
C SER A 87 -39.21 30.96 -30.27
N GLN A 88 -39.00 31.20 -31.57
CA GLN A 88 -38.15 32.17 -32.28
C GLN A 88 -36.79 32.65 -31.72
N SER A 89 -35.76 32.23 -32.47
CA SER A 89 -34.58 32.91 -33.01
C SER A 89 -34.19 34.34 -32.59
N SER A 90 -32.88 34.53 -32.40
CA SER A 90 -32.11 35.46 -33.25
C SER A 90 -30.69 34.93 -33.51
N ARG A 91 -30.29 34.94 -34.79
CA ARG A 91 -28.92 34.70 -35.28
C ARG A 91 -28.19 36.03 -35.35
N VAL A 92 -26.92 36.04 -34.99
CA VAL A 92 -25.92 36.98 -35.55
C VAL A 92 -24.60 36.24 -35.78
N ARG A 93 -24.21 36.12 -37.06
CA ARG A 93 -22.85 36.11 -37.62
C ARG A 93 -22.76 37.46 -38.37
N THR A 94 -21.69 38.23 -38.46
CA THR A 94 -20.26 38.04 -38.82
C THR A 94 -19.45 39.20 -38.17
N ASP A 95 -18.12 39.27 -38.06
CA ASP A 95 -17.11 39.40 -39.11
C ASP A 95 -15.67 39.37 -38.55
N ASP A 96 -14.75 39.09 -39.48
CA ASP A 96 -13.31 38.88 -39.37
C ASP A 96 -12.44 40.17 -39.43
N ALA A 97 -11.19 40.03 -38.95
CA ALA A 97 -9.92 40.59 -39.42
C ALA A 97 -9.45 42.05 -39.14
N LYS A 98 -8.19 42.15 -38.63
CA LYS A 98 -7.03 42.94 -39.14
C LYS A 98 -5.72 42.55 -38.40
N MET A 99 -4.77 41.85 -39.07
CA MET A 99 -3.46 42.30 -39.66
C MET A 99 -2.36 42.65 -38.63
N ARG A 100 -1.27 41.87 -38.44
CA ARG A 100 -0.06 41.50 -39.25
C ARG A 100 1.11 42.52 -39.24
N SER A 101 2.31 42.04 -38.85
CA SER A 101 3.66 42.30 -39.44
C SER A 101 4.71 41.47 -38.66
N CYS A 102 5.80 40.87 -39.18
CA CYS A 102 6.60 41.13 -40.38
C CYS A 102 7.28 39.86 -40.95
N LEU A 103 7.35 39.84 -42.29
CA LEU A 103 8.33 39.32 -43.30
C LEU A 103 9.16 38.03 -43.06
N LEU A 104 9.11 37.00 -43.93
CA LEU A 104 9.43 36.83 -45.38
C LEU A 104 10.92 36.48 -45.67
N CYS A 105 11.14 35.29 -46.26
CA CYS A 105 11.66 35.15 -47.63
C CYS A 105 11.53 33.71 -48.19
N LEU A 106 10.96 33.62 -49.40
CA LEU A 106 10.86 32.48 -50.34
C LEU A 106 12.23 32.17 -51.00
N PHE A 107 12.54 31.00 -51.58
CA PHE A 107 11.96 30.45 -52.82
C PHE A 107 12.29 28.96 -53.10
N LEU A 108 11.30 28.35 -53.78
CA LEU A 108 11.17 27.10 -54.57
C LEU A 108 12.20 27.00 -55.73
N LEU A 109 12.44 25.94 -56.53
CA LEU A 109 11.97 24.56 -56.76
C LEU A 109 12.91 23.91 -57.83
N ALA A 110 12.78 22.58 -58.01
CA ALA A 110 12.84 21.83 -59.28
C ALA A 110 14.16 21.16 -59.78
N SER A 111 14.15 19.82 -59.68
CA SER A 111 14.22 18.83 -60.79
C SER A 111 15.54 18.26 -61.33
N ALA A 112 15.54 16.92 -61.33
CA ALA A 112 16.02 15.96 -62.35
C ALA A 112 17.51 15.55 -62.44
N ALA A 113 17.75 14.34 -61.91
CA ALA A 113 18.54 13.21 -62.42
C ALA A 113 19.63 13.43 -63.49
N PHE A 114 20.87 12.99 -63.19
CA PHE A 114 21.74 12.19 -64.09
C PHE A 114 22.92 11.55 -63.31
N GLY A 115 23.14 10.24 -63.53
CA GLY A 115 24.45 9.57 -63.68
C GLY A 115 25.55 9.63 -62.61
N ARG A 116 25.87 8.46 -62.03
CA ARG A 116 27.10 8.05 -61.28
C ARG A 116 28.42 8.28 -62.06
N PRO A 117 29.64 8.03 -61.50
CA PRO A 117 30.04 7.58 -60.14
C PRO A 117 31.12 8.46 -59.46
N HIS A 118 31.18 8.43 -58.13
CA HIS A 118 32.30 8.98 -57.35
C HIS A 118 33.26 7.87 -56.92
N LEU A 119 34.54 8.11 -57.17
CA LEU A 119 35.70 7.33 -56.75
C LEU A 119 35.79 7.22 -55.22
N ASP A 120 36.15 6.02 -54.77
CA ASP A 120 36.61 5.70 -53.42
C ASP A 120 37.78 6.60 -52.99
N THR A 121 37.65 7.22 -51.81
CA THR A 121 38.80 7.57 -50.99
C THR A 121 38.49 7.23 -49.53
N HIS A 122 39.26 6.27 -49.02
CA HIS A 122 39.29 5.85 -47.64
C HIS A 122 39.59 7.03 -46.70
N HIS A 123 38.71 7.25 -45.72
CA HIS A 123 39.08 7.87 -44.45
C HIS A 123 38.70 6.94 -43.31
N ASN A 124 39.73 6.43 -42.64
CA ASN A 124 39.67 5.74 -41.36
C ASN A 124 39.04 6.68 -40.32
N ALA A 125 37.76 6.50 -40.04
CA ALA A 125 37.20 6.84 -38.75
C ALA A 125 37.11 5.55 -37.94
N SER A 126 37.95 5.42 -36.93
CA SER A 126 37.87 4.36 -35.93
C SER A 126 36.51 4.42 -35.26
N ALA A 127 35.58 3.58 -35.74
CA ALA A 127 34.34 3.29 -35.04
C ALA A 127 34.71 2.61 -33.72
N HIS A 128 34.56 3.34 -32.62
CA HIS A 128 34.36 2.69 -31.32
C HIS A 128 33.06 1.88 -31.42
N ILE A 129 33.21 0.59 -31.72
CA ILE A 129 32.15 -0.39 -31.60
C ILE A 129 31.81 -0.46 -30.11
N TYR A 130 30.78 0.28 -29.67
CA TYR A 130 30.06 -0.09 -28.46
C TYR A 130 29.51 -1.49 -28.73
N SER A 131 30.12 -2.50 -28.12
CA SER A 131 29.59 -3.86 -28.09
C SER A 131 28.29 -3.81 -27.26
N GLY A 132 27.19 -3.42 -27.91
CA GLY A 132 25.85 -3.41 -27.35
C GLY A 132 25.35 -4.84 -27.19
N HIS A 133 25.87 -5.53 -26.18
CA HIS A 133 25.30 -6.80 -25.75
C HIS A 133 23.92 -6.49 -25.17
N HIS A 134 22.86 -6.83 -25.91
CA HIS A 134 21.53 -6.91 -25.33
C HIS A 134 21.57 -7.89 -24.18
N GLU A 135 21.12 -7.46 -23.01
CA GLU A 135 20.94 -8.38 -21.89
C GLU A 135 19.88 -9.44 -22.26
N PRO A 136 20.08 -10.70 -21.85
CA PRO A 136 19.22 -11.78 -22.30
C PRO A 136 17.78 -11.59 -21.79
N LEU A 137 16.82 -11.96 -22.63
CA LEU A 137 15.40 -12.04 -22.26
C LEU A 137 15.09 -13.25 -21.39
N ILE A 138 15.99 -14.25 -21.38
CA ILE A 138 15.92 -15.39 -20.46
C ILE A 138 16.94 -15.14 -19.36
N VAL A 139 16.47 -14.97 -18.13
CA VAL A 139 17.31 -14.82 -16.93
C VAL A 139 17.24 -16.08 -16.08
N HIS A 140 18.34 -16.38 -15.38
CA HIS A 140 18.46 -17.55 -14.51
C HIS A 140 18.36 -17.10 -13.06
N THR A 141 17.16 -17.16 -12.48
CA THR A 141 16.94 -16.82 -11.06
C THR A 141 17.34 -18.01 -10.17
N THR A 142 17.38 -17.80 -8.85
CA THR A 142 17.58 -18.86 -7.85
C THR A 142 16.46 -19.90 -7.84
N THR A 143 15.28 -19.54 -8.36
CA THR A 143 14.08 -20.39 -8.39
C THR A 143 13.79 -20.99 -9.76
N GLY A 144 14.40 -20.51 -10.84
CA GLY A 144 14.25 -21.10 -12.17
C GLY A 144 14.58 -20.14 -13.31
N ARG A 145 14.30 -20.57 -14.54
CA ARG A 145 14.50 -19.70 -15.72
C ARG A 145 13.23 -18.90 -15.97
N VAL A 146 13.38 -17.61 -16.25
CA VAL A 146 12.29 -16.69 -16.55
C VAL A 146 12.55 -16.02 -17.89
N ARG A 147 11.55 -16.03 -18.78
CA ARG A 147 11.57 -15.33 -20.06
C ARG A 147 10.67 -14.10 -19.99
N GLY A 148 11.26 -12.92 -20.12
CA GLY A 148 10.53 -11.66 -20.33
C GLY A 148 10.39 -11.29 -21.81
N PHE A 149 9.96 -10.07 -22.07
CA PHE A 149 9.80 -9.50 -23.41
C PHE A 149 10.40 -8.09 -23.49
N LEU A 150 10.65 -7.61 -24.72
CA LEU A 150 11.11 -6.24 -24.96
C LEU A 150 9.92 -5.30 -25.08
N ARG A 151 10.07 -4.10 -24.52
CA ARG A 151 9.15 -2.97 -24.75
C ARG A 151 9.95 -1.74 -25.13
N THR A 152 9.45 -1.02 -26.13
CA THR A 152 10.04 0.24 -26.58
C THR A 152 9.33 1.43 -25.93
N VAL A 153 10.09 2.32 -25.31
CA VAL A 153 9.63 3.58 -24.71
C VAL A 153 10.42 4.71 -25.36
N GLY A 154 9.77 5.51 -26.21
CA GLY A 154 10.47 6.49 -27.04
C GLY A 154 11.49 5.80 -27.96
N ASP A 155 12.77 6.13 -27.82
CA ASP A 155 13.90 5.55 -28.55
C ASP A 155 14.65 4.47 -27.77
N LYS A 156 14.15 4.08 -26.58
CA LYS A 156 14.81 3.15 -25.66
C LYS A 156 14.07 1.82 -25.59
N GLU A 157 14.82 0.75 -25.42
CA GLU A 157 14.28 -0.58 -25.14
C GLU A 157 14.49 -0.96 -23.68
N ILE A 158 13.48 -1.58 -23.09
CA ILE A 158 13.53 -2.19 -21.76
C ILE A 158 13.12 -3.66 -21.85
N ARG A 159 13.56 -4.44 -20.87
CA ARG A 159 13.13 -5.81 -20.62
C ARG A 159 12.04 -5.78 -19.55
N VAL A 160 10.94 -6.46 -19.81
CA VAL A 160 9.80 -6.53 -18.90
C VAL A 160 9.51 -8.00 -18.57
N PHE A 161 9.29 -8.27 -17.29
CA PHE A 161 8.97 -9.59 -16.78
C PHE A 161 7.75 -9.45 -15.86
N TYR A 162 6.60 -9.97 -16.27
CA TYR A 162 5.38 -9.99 -15.47
C TYR A 162 5.16 -11.32 -14.78
N GLY A 163 4.61 -11.29 -13.57
CA GLY A 163 4.09 -12.49 -12.92
C GLY A 163 5.16 -13.50 -12.50
N ILE A 164 6.32 -13.06 -11.99
CA ILE A 164 7.31 -13.98 -11.42
C ILE A 164 6.87 -14.38 -10.01
N PRO A 165 6.66 -15.67 -9.69
CA PRO A 165 6.30 -16.09 -8.34
C PRO A 165 7.50 -15.95 -7.40
N PHE A 166 7.30 -15.30 -6.26
CA PHE A 166 8.31 -15.22 -5.20
C PHE A 166 7.96 -16.10 -3.98
N ALA A 167 6.72 -16.57 -3.90
CA ALA A 167 6.22 -17.42 -2.83
C ALA A 167 5.35 -18.56 -3.38
N ARG A 168 5.15 -19.61 -2.57
CA ARG A 168 4.10 -20.60 -2.81
C ARG A 168 2.72 -19.91 -2.74
N PRO A 169 1.76 -20.31 -3.59
CA PRO A 169 0.39 -19.83 -3.47
C PRO A 169 -0.14 -20.05 -2.05
N PRO A 170 -0.64 -19.02 -1.34
CA PRO A 170 -1.08 -19.11 0.05
C PRO A 170 -2.49 -19.74 0.18
N LEU A 171 -2.68 -20.90 -0.46
CA LEU A 171 -3.94 -21.62 -0.57
C LEU A 171 -4.11 -22.67 0.55
N GLY A 172 -5.37 -23.00 0.85
CA GLY A 172 -5.72 -24.08 1.78
C GLY A 172 -5.07 -23.88 3.14
N GLU A 173 -4.21 -24.83 3.54
CA GLU A 173 -3.48 -24.74 4.81
C GLU A 173 -2.57 -23.51 4.92
N LEU A 174 -2.07 -22.98 3.80
CA LEU A 174 -1.21 -21.80 3.79
C LEU A 174 -1.98 -20.49 3.93
N ARG A 175 -3.32 -20.52 3.84
CA ARG A 175 -4.16 -19.34 4.10
C ARG A 175 -3.94 -18.85 5.54
N PHE A 176 -3.73 -17.53 5.66
CA PHE A 176 -3.40 -16.81 6.90
C PHE A 176 -2.04 -17.16 7.54
N ARG A 177 -1.21 -18.00 6.91
CA ARG A 177 0.15 -18.28 7.39
C ARG A 177 1.17 -17.37 6.73
N ARG A 178 2.39 -17.35 7.27
CA ARG A 178 3.53 -16.69 6.61
C ARG A 178 3.74 -17.26 5.21
N PRO A 179 4.18 -16.43 4.25
CA PRO A 179 4.51 -16.92 2.92
C PRO A 179 5.69 -17.87 2.99
N GLN A 180 5.67 -18.89 2.15
CA GLN A 180 6.76 -19.85 2.01
C GLN A 180 7.46 -19.62 0.68
N ARG A 181 8.79 -19.80 0.65
CA ARG A 181 9.59 -19.72 -0.58
C ARG A 181 8.99 -20.63 -1.66
N VAL A 182 8.89 -20.11 -2.89
CA VAL A 182 8.46 -20.90 -4.04
C VAL A 182 9.45 -22.04 -4.31
N ASP A 183 8.93 -23.21 -4.67
CA ASP A 183 9.77 -24.34 -5.07
C ASP A 183 10.46 -24.05 -6.41
N PRO A 184 11.74 -24.44 -6.59
CA PRO A 184 12.40 -24.26 -7.87
C PRO A 184 11.69 -25.01 -9.00
N TRP A 185 11.56 -24.39 -10.17
CA TRP A 185 10.95 -24.99 -11.36
C TRP A 185 11.98 -25.31 -12.45
N PRO A 186 11.85 -26.46 -13.15
CA PRO A 186 12.82 -26.88 -14.16
C PRO A 186 12.60 -26.24 -15.56
N HIS A 187 11.38 -25.77 -15.82
CA HIS A 187 10.99 -25.21 -17.10
C HIS A 187 11.39 -23.73 -17.23
N ILE A 188 11.14 -23.12 -18.40
CA ILE A 188 11.25 -21.67 -18.57
C ILE A 188 9.87 -21.10 -18.33
N LEU A 189 9.73 -20.27 -17.30
CA LEU A 189 8.50 -19.53 -17.02
C LEU A 189 8.40 -18.37 -18.03
N ASN A 190 7.29 -18.28 -18.76
CA ASN A 190 6.99 -17.10 -19.57
C ASN A 190 6.39 -16.03 -18.66
N ALA A 191 7.02 -14.86 -18.64
CA ALA A 191 6.69 -13.72 -17.80
C ALA A 191 6.20 -12.55 -18.65
N ASP A 192 5.16 -12.80 -19.45
CA ASP A 192 4.57 -11.86 -20.41
C ASP A 192 3.11 -11.51 -20.11
N GLU A 193 2.51 -12.12 -19.08
CA GLU A 193 1.14 -11.86 -18.62
C GLU A 193 1.14 -11.27 -17.21
N LEU A 194 0.26 -10.28 -16.96
CA LEU A 194 0.10 -9.69 -15.64
C LEU A 194 -0.49 -10.73 -14.66
N PRO A 195 0.02 -10.82 -13.43
CA PRO A 195 -0.45 -11.80 -12.46
C PRO A 195 -1.84 -11.48 -11.93
N ASN A 196 -2.45 -12.45 -11.25
CA ASN A 196 -3.67 -12.23 -10.48
C ASN A 196 -3.46 -11.10 -9.44
N SER A 197 -4.52 -10.35 -9.20
CA SER A 197 -4.63 -9.44 -8.07
C SER A 197 -5.00 -10.24 -6.81
N CYS A 198 -4.48 -9.84 -5.65
CA CYS A 198 -4.85 -10.49 -4.38
C CYS A 198 -6.32 -10.29 -4.05
N TYR A 199 -6.89 -11.25 -3.31
CA TYR A 199 -8.32 -11.27 -2.98
C TYR A 199 -8.79 -10.01 -2.25
N GLN A 200 -9.76 -9.31 -2.86
CA GLN A 200 -10.31 -8.03 -2.38
C GLN A 200 -11.67 -7.74 -3.04
N GLU A 201 -12.39 -6.76 -2.49
CA GLU A 201 -13.61 -6.21 -3.10
C GLU A 201 -13.30 -5.05 -4.04
N ARG A 202 -14.23 -4.76 -4.95
CA ARG A 202 -14.18 -3.61 -5.85
C ARG A 202 -15.02 -2.47 -5.27
N TYR A 203 -14.59 -1.23 -5.50
CA TYR A 203 -15.40 -0.05 -5.24
C TYR A 203 -16.31 0.21 -6.44
N GLU A 204 -17.62 0.31 -6.21
CA GLU A 204 -18.63 0.53 -7.26
C GLU A 204 -19.60 1.66 -6.86
N TYR A 205 -19.09 2.70 -6.19
CA TYR A 205 -19.91 3.84 -5.75
C TYR A 205 -20.31 4.73 -6.94
N PHE A 206 -19.49 4.77 -7.99
CA PHE A 206 -19.71 5.50 -9.22
C PHE A 206 -19.56 4.57 -10.44
N PRO A 207 -20.52 3.66 -10.70
CA PRO A 207 -20.41 2.68 -11.78
C PRO A 207 -20.13 3.33 -13.14
N GLY A 208 -19.06 2.87 -13.80
CA GLY A 208 -18.62 3.36 -15.11
C GLY A 208 -17.75 4.63 -15.06
N PHE A 209 -17.48 5.20 -13.88
CA PHE A 209 -16.54 6.31 -13.74
C PHE A 209 -15.09 5.81 -13.71
N GLU A 210 -14.30 6.19 -14.72
CA GLU A 210 -12.90 5.78 -14.85
C GLU A 210 -12.03 6.15 -13.65
N GLY A 211 -12.29 7.29 -12.99
CA GLY A 211 -11.50 7.73 -11.84
C GLY A 211 -11.69 6.89 -10.57
N GLU A 212 -12.76 6.09 -10.49
CA GLU A 212 -12.93 5.04 -9.47
C GLU A 212 -12.34 3.72 -9.99
N GLU A 213 -12.74 3.34 -11.22
CA GLU A 213 -12.37 2.04 -11.79
C GLU A 213 -10.86 1.86 -11.98
N MET A 214 -10.12 2.94 -12.20
CA MET A 214 -8.65 2.90 -12.33
C MET A 214 -7.93 2.38 -11.08
N TRP A 215 -8.61 2.35 -9.92
CA TRP A 215 -8.09 1.80 -8.66
C TRP A 215 -8.58 0.39 -8.36
N ASN A 216 -9.57 -0.11 -9.12
CA ASN A 216 -10.05 -1.48 -8.97
C ASN A 216 -9.09 -2.48 -9.63
N PRO A 217 -9.06 -3.75 -9.17
CA PRO A 217 -8.30 -4.81 -9.83
C PRO A 217 -8.58 -4.89 -11.33
N ASN A 218 -7.51 -4.81 -12.14
CA ASN A 218 -7.56 -4.92 -13.60
C ASN A 218 -7.14 -6.31 -14.12
N THR A 219 -6.89 -7.26 -13.21
CA THR A 219 -6.64 -8.68 -13.49
C THR A 219 -7.56 -9.54 -12.62
N ASN A 220 -7.61 -10.85 -12.89
CA ASN A 220 -8.40 -11.78 -12.10
C ASN A 220 -8.01 -11.73 -10.61
N ILE A 221 -9.01 -11.86 -9.75
CA ILE A 221 -8.84 -11.87 -8.30
C ILE A 221 -8.65 -13.31 -7.83
N SER A 222 -7.57 -13.58 -7.10
CA SER A 222 -7.24 -14.92 -6.58
C SER A 222 -6.43 -14.85 -5.29
N GLU A 223 -6.49 -15.91 -4.47
CA GLU A 223 -5.54 -16.08 -3.36
C GLU A 223 -4.16 -16.50 -3.87
N ASP A 224 -4.09 -17.15 -5.04
CA ASP A 224 -2.84 -17.34 -5.77
C ASP A 224 -2.43 -16.03 -6.46
N CYS A 225 -1.81 -15.15 -5.67
CA CYS A 225 -1.47 -13.78 -6.08
C CYS A 225 -0.04 -13.35 -5.74
N LEU A 226 0.82 -14.18 -5.13
CA LEU A 226 2.15 -13.77 -4.65
C LEU A 226 3.22 -13.74 -5.75
N TYR A 227 3.08 -12.74 -6.63
CA TYR A 227 3.93 -12.51 -7.80
C TYR A 227 4.55 -11.10 -7.78
N LEU A 228 5.64 -10.93 -8.54
CA LEU A 228 6.25 -9.63 -8.80
C LEU A 228 6.45 -9.38 -10.30
N ASN A 229 6.51 -8.10 -10.65
CA ASN A 229 6.75 -7.57 -11.98
C ASN A 229 8.08 -6.82 -11.98
N VAL A 230 8.92 -7.01 -12.99
CA VAL A 230 10.25 -6.38 -13.12
C VAL A 230 10.34 -5.64 -14.44
N TRP A 231 10.80 -4.38 -14.37
CA TRP A 231 11.19 -3.57 -15.52
C TRP A 231 12.67 -3.25 -15.39
N ALA A 232 13.45 -3.60 -16.41
CA ALA A 232 14.89 -3.42 -16.41
C ALA A 232 15.37 -2.81 -17.74
N PRO A 233 16.39 -1.93 -17.75
CA PRO A 233 16.97 -1.43 -18.99
C PRO A 233 17.47 -2.59 -19.89
N ALA A 234 17.20 -2.54 -21.21
CA ALA A 234 17.74 -3.55 -22.14
C ALA A 234 19.21 -3.28 -22.50
N ARG A 235 19.63 -2.01 -22.40
CA ARG A 235 20.99 -1.53 -22.55
C ARG A 235 21.22 -0.43 -21.53
N ARG A 236 22.40 -0.43 -20.91
CA ARG A 236 22.73 0.48 -19.82
C ARG A 236 23.46 1.70 -20.36
N ARG A 237 23.12 2.90 -19.87
CA ARG A 237 23.64 4.17 -20.41
C ARG A 237 24.93 4.60 -19.72
N HIS A 238 25.12 4.17 -18.47
CA HIS A 238 26.27 4.52 -17.64
C HIS A 238 27.30 3.40 -17.55
N ASN A 239 28.57 3.74 -17.28
CA ASN A 239 29.67 2.79 -17.00
C ASN A 239 29.50 2.00 -15.69
N ARG A 240 28.30 1.99 -15.09
CA ARG A 240 28.03 1.18 -13.89
C ARG A 240 27.71 -0.24 -14.32
N GLU A 241 28.21 -1.24 -13.60
CA GLU A 241 27.96 -2.66 -13.89
C GLU A 241 26.59 -3.15 -13.41
N LEU A 242 26.01 -2.49 -12.37
CA LEU A 242 24.63 -2.74 -11.91
C LEU A 242 23.83 -1.42 -11.72
N ALA A 243 22.51 -1.47 -11.90
CA ALA A 243 21.58 -0.33 -11.86
C ALA A 243 20.94 -0.16 -10.47
N PRO A 244 20.50 1.05 -10.09
CA PRO A 244 19.70 1.22 -8.88
C PRO A 244 18.43 0.37 -8.90
N LEU A 245 18.08 -0.24 -7.76
CA LEU A 245 16.87 -1.04 -7.59
C LEU A 245 15.79 -0.25 -6.84
N LEU A 246 14.65 0.01 -7.48
CA LEU A 246 13.47 0.62 -6.87
C LEU A 246 12.39 -0.44 -6.71
N VAL A 247 11.77 -0.55 -5.54
CA VAL A 247 10.73 -1.55 -5.24
C VAL A 247 9.45 -0.85 -4.80
N TRP A 248 8.38 -1.01 -5.57
CA TRP A 248 7.07 -0.41 -5.37
C TRP A 248 6.18 -1.26 -4.47
N VAL A 249 5.59 -0.62 -3.46
CA VAL A 249 4.53 -1.17 -2.61
C VAL A 249 3.27 -0.33 -2.83
N TYR A 250 2.20 -0.93 -3.35
CA TYR A 250 0.95 -0.21 -3.58
C TYR A 250 0.16 0.04 -2.28
N GLY A 251 -0.67 1.09 -2.31
CA GLY A 251 -1.61 1.50 -1.26
C GLY A 251 -2.94 0.75 -1.28
N GLY A 252 -4.01 1.36 -0.76
CA GLY A 252 -5.34 0.72 -0.67
C GLY A 252 -5.77 0.34 0.75
N GLY A 253 -5.30 1.08 1.77
CA GLY A 253 -5.74 0.92 3.15
C GLY A 253 -5.49 -0.47 3.76
N TYR A 254 -4.54 -1.23 3.22
CA TYR A 254 -4.31 -2.65 3.52
C TYR A 254 -5.51 -3.58 3.22
N MET A 255 -6.53 -3.08 2.51
CA MET A 255 -7.76 -3.81 2.18
C MET A 255 -7.89 -4.09 0.68
N SER A 256 -7.25 -3.27 -0.15
CA SER A 256 -7.29 -3.31 -1.61
C SER A 256 -5.93 -2.94 -2.22
N GLY A 257 -5.88 -2.86 -3.55
CA GLY A 257 -4.71 -2.50 -4.34
C GLY A 257 -4.12 -3.68 -5.10
N THR A 258 -3.36 -3.37 -6.15
CA THR A 258 -2.63 -4.35 -6.96
C THR A 258 -1.43 -3.70 -7.65
N ALA A 259 -0.34 -4.46 -7.81
CA ALA A 259 0.86 -4.05 -8.55
C ALA A 259 0.65 -3.99 -10.07
N THR A 260 -0.55 -4.33 -10.57
CA THR A 260 -0.87 -4.42 -12.00
C THR A 260 -1.59 -3.18 -12.55
N LEU A 261 -1.95 -2.21 -11.71
CA LEU A 261 -2.64 -1.00 -12.17
C LEU A 261 -1.78 -0.21 -13.17
N ALA A 262 -2.42 0.38 -14.18
CA ALA A 262 -1.74 1.13 -15.23
C ALA A 262 -0.94 2.34 -14.70
N VAL A 263 -1.39 2.94 -13.59
CA VAL A 263 -0.68 4.03 -12.91
C VAL A 263 0.65 3.60 -12.28
N TYR A 264 0.88 2.29 -12.09
CA TYR A 264 2.11 1.72 -11.52
C TYR A 264 3.00 1.08 -12.60
N GLU A 265 2.66 1.27 -13.87
CA GLU A 265 3.47 0.83 -14.99
C GLU A 265 4.81 1.60 -14.99
N ALA A 266 5.92 0.87 -14.87
CA ALA A 266 7.23 1.46 -14.60
C ALA A 266 8.14 1.59 -15.84
N SER A 267 7.61 1.42 -17.05
CA SER A 267 8.42 1.44 -18.28
C SER A 267 9.08 2.79 -18.49
N THR A 268 8.33 3.88 -18.29
CA THR A 268 8.84 5.25 -18.44
C THR A 268 9.95 5.55 -17.43
N LEU A 269 9.73 5.24 -16.15
CA LEU A 269 10.73 5.47 -15.10
C LEU A 269 12.02 4.68 -15.36
N THR A 270 11.88 3.40 -15.72
CA THR A 270 12.99 2.51 -16.08
C THR A 270 13.80 3.06 -17.25
N ALA A 271 13.11 3.49 -18.32
CA ALA A 271 13.74 4.00 -19.54
C ALA A 271 14.41 5.37 -19.35
N GLU A 272 13.78 6.27 -18.60
CA GLU A 272 14.32 7.63 -18.39
C GLU A 272 15.49 7.67 -17.41
N GLU A 273 15.40 6.93 -16.30
CA GLU A 273 16.36 7.05 -15.20
C GLU A 273 17.42 5.93 -15.15
N ASP A 274 17.40 4.97 -16.08
CA ASP A 274 18.35 3.83 -16.12
C ASP A 274 18.38 3.04 -14.78
N VAL A 275 17.18 2.78 -14.24
CA VAL A 275 16.94 2.05 -12.99
C VAL A 275 16.16 0.76 -13.25
N VAL A 276 16.30 -0.23 -12.37
CA VAL A 276 15.41 -1.39 -12.34
C VAL A 276 14.29 -1.13 -11.37
N VAL A 277 13.04 -1.28 -11.82
CA VAL A 277 11.85 -1.13 -10.98
C VAL A 277 11.19 -2.48 -10.81
N VAL A 278 10.76 -2.78 -9.58
CA VAL A 278 9.99 -3.98 -9.25
C VAL A 278 8.72 -3.59 -8.54
N ALA A 279 7.59 -4.16 -8.93
CA ALA A 279 6.33 -4.03 -8.20
C ALA A 279 5.86 -5.40 -7.74
N MET A 280 5.47 -5.54 -6.48
CA MET A 280 5.11 -6.83 -5.88
C MET A 280 3.68 -6.85 -5.37
N GLN A 281 3.02 -7.99 -5.53
CA GLN A 281 1.78 -8.29 -4.84
C GLN A 281 2.05 -8.64 -3.37
N TYR A 282 1.12 -8.27 -2.50
CA TYR A 282 1.08 -8.73 -1.11
C TYR A 282 -0.38 -8.95 -0.69
N ARG A 283 -0.63 -9.93 0.18
CA ARG A 283 -1.98 -10.18 0.66
C ARG A 283 -2.52 -8.97 1.41
N VAL A 284 -3.76 -8.62 1.11
CA VAL A 284 -4.54 -7.53 1.73
C VAL A 284 -5.73 -8.11 2.49
N GLY A 285 -6.42 -7.25 3.24
CA GLY A 285 -7.57 -7.60 4.06
C GLY A 285 -7.23 -8.68 5.10
N ALA A 286 -8.24 -9.45 5.49
CA ALA A 286 -8.09 -10.56 6.41
C ALA A 286 -7.08 -11.61 5.91
N PHE A 287 -6.92 -11.78 4.59
CA PHE A 287 -5.94 -12.72 4.03
C PHE A 287 -4.50 -12.37 4.39
N GLY A 288 -4.20 -11.06 4.49
CA GLY A 288 -2.89 -10.53 4.84
C GLY A 288 -2.74 -10.17 6.32
N PHE A 289 -3.82 -9.86 7.03
CA PHE A 289 -3.74 -9.18 8.33
C PHE A 289 -4.59 -9.82 9.44
N LEU A 290 -5.22 -10.97 9.20
CA LEU A 290 -5.90 -11.72 10.28
C LEU A 290 -4.94 -12.00 11.44
N TYR A 291 -5.28 -11.49 12.62
CA TYR A 291 -4.51 -11.68 13.85
C TYR A 291 -5.29 -12.57 14.82
N MET A 292 -4.93 -13.85 14.82
CA MET A 292 -5.50 -14.92 15.63
C MET A 292 -4.38 -15.86 16.10
N PRO A 293 -3.43 -15.38 16.93
CA PRO A 293 -2.33 -16.22 17.42
C PRO A 293 -2.87 -17.38 18.26
N ASP A 294 -2.32 -18.57 18.06
CA ASP A 294 -2.51 -19.70 18.95
C ASP A 294 -1.75 -19.45 20.26
N GLY A 295 -2.48 -19.44 21.37
CA GLY A 295 -1.93 -19.12 22.70
C GLY A 295 -0.90 -20.12 23.23
N SER A 296 -0.43 -21.09 22.43
CA SER A 296 0.68 -21.96 22.80
C SER A 296 1.99 -21.20 22.65
N GLU A 297 2.76 -21.06 23.74
CA GLU A 297 4.13 -20.49 23.71
C GLU A 297 5.10 -21.27 22.79
N GLU A 298 4.65 -22.42 22.26
CA GLU A 298 5.38 -23.36 21.38
C GLU A 298 4.89 -23.36 19.93
N SER A 299 3.97 -22.48 19.53
CA SER A 299 3.60 -22.43 18.11
C SER A 299 4.78 -21.97 17.28
N ASP A 300 5.19 -22.81 16.33
CA ASP A 300 6.14 -22.44 15.29
C ASP A 300 5.65 -21.13 14.66
N SER A 301 6.46 -20.07 14.75
CA SER A 301 6.12 -18.74 14.25
C SER A 301 5.64 -18.75 12.79
N GLU A 302 6.10 -19.75 12.02
CA GLU A 302 5.73 -20.01 10.63
C GLU A 302 4.29 -20.50 10.44
N ASN A 303 3.72 -21.19 11.42
CA ASN A 303 2.36 -21.76 11.38
C ASN A 303 1.31 -20.89 12.06
N SER A 304 1.75 -19.85 12.77
CA SER A 304 0.86 -18.93 13.47
C SER A 304 0.08 -18.02 12.52
N SER A 305 -1.19 -17.74 12.85
CA SER A 305 -1.95 -16.63 12.27
C SER A 305 -1.69 -15.34 13.08
N GLY A 306 -0.41 -15.01 13.28
CA GLY A 306 0.07 -13.89 14.10
C GLY A 306 -0.08 -12.48 13.50
N GLY A 307 -0.95 -12.26 12.51
CA GLY A 307 -1.10 -11.01 11.77
C GLY A 307 0.10 -10.64 10.88
N ASN A 308 -0.02 -9.52 10.17
CA ASN A 308 1.04 -8.95 9.32
C ASN A 308 1.58 -9.86 8.19
N MET A 309 0.85 -10.87 7.75
CA MET A 309 1.27 -11.78 6.68
C MET A 309 1.52 -11.04 5.36
N GLY A 310 0.73 -10.00 5.08
CA GLY A 310 0.98 -9.10 3.95
C GLY A 310 2.36 -8.42 4.04
N LEU A 311 2.83 -8.07 5.23
CA LEU A 311 4.18 -7.52 5.40
C LEU A 311 5.26 -8.62 5.28
N TYR A 312 4.98 -9.84 5.73
CA TYR A 312 5.88 -10.97 5.48
C TYR A 312 5.96 -11.36 4.00
N ASP A 313 4.89 -11.17 3.22
CA ASP A 313 4.90 -11.31 1.76
C ASP A 313 5.91 -10.33 1.15
N GLN A 314 5.86 -9.07 1.59
CA GLN A 314 6.81 -8.04 1.18
C GLN A 314 8.25 -8.39 1.61
N VAL A 315 8.46 -8.89 2.83
CA VAL A 315 9.79 -9.38 3.27
C VAL A 315 10.32 -10.49 2.36
N LEU A 316 9.47 -11.46 2.02
CA LEU A 316 9.91 -12.58 1.19
C LEU A 316 10.22 -12.14 -0.24
N ALA A 317 9.43 -11.22 -0.81
CA ALA A 317 9.73 -10.59 -2.09
C ALA A 317 11.08 -9.83 -2.05
N LEU A 318 11.34 -9.06 -1.00
CA LEU A 318 12.61 -8.34 -0.81
C LEU A 318 13.81 -9.28 -0.66
N GLN A 319 13.64 -10.41 0.04
CA GLN A 319 14.67 -11.46 0.12
C GLN A 319 14.93 -12.09 -1.25
N TRP A 320 13.87 -12.43 -1.98
CA TRP A 320 13.99 -12.97 -3.34
C TRP A 320 14.72 -11.99 -4.26
N LEU A 321 14.42 -10.69 -4.16
CA LEU A 321 15.10 -9.65 -4.93
C LEU A 321 16.57 -9.52 -4.56
N ARG A 322 16.94 -9.61 -3.28
CA ARG A 322 18.36 -9.61 -2.86
C ARG A 322 19.15 -10.77 -3.46
N GLU A 323 18.50 -11.92 -3.63
CA GLU A 323 19.11 -13.10 -4.25
C GLU A 323 19.18 -13.02 -5.79
N ASN A 324 18.34 -12.20 -6.43
CA ASN A 324 18.14 -12.23 -7.89
C ASN A 324 18.38 -10.89 -8.61
N ALA A 325 18.57 -9.77 -7.91
CA ALA A 325 18.69 -8.43 -8.51
C ALA A 325 19.74 -8.37 -9.63
N ALA A 326 20.90 -9.01 -9.43
CA ALA A 326 22.00 -8.99 -10.38
C ALA A 326 21.63 -9.61 -11.74
N VAL A 327 20.74 -10.62 -11.79
CA VAL A 327 20.35 -11.25 -13.07
C VAL A 327 19.40 -10.36 -13.88
N PHE A 328 18.79 -9.37 -13.23
CA PHE A 328 18.04 -8.29 -13.87
C PHE A 328 18.90 -7.04 -14.11
N GLY A 329 20.20 -7.09 -13.83
CA GLY A 329 21.11 -5.95 -13.99
C GLY A 329 21.02 -4.91 -12.87
N ALA A 330 20.47 -5.27 -11.70
CA ALA A 330 20.28 -4.38 -10.55
C ALA A 330 21.25 -4.66 -9.39
N ASP A 331 21.62 -3.62 -8.65
CA ASP A 331 22.43 -3.70 -7.44
C ASP A 331 21.50 -3.82 -6.21
N ALA A 332 21.48 -4.99 -5.57
CA ALA A 332 20.66 -5.24 -4.39
C ALA A 332 21.00 -4.31 -3.20
N GLU A 333 22.24 -3.84 -3.08
CA GLU A 333 22.64 -2.93 -2.00
C GLU A 333 22.11 -1.50 -2.24
N THR A 334 21.60 -1.25 -3.45
CA THR A 334 20.98 0.02 -3.80
C THR A 334 19.46 0.05 -3.68
N LEU A 335 18.86 -0.99 -3.07
CA LEU A 335 17.42 -1.09 -2.92
C LEU A 335 16.82 0.15 -2.23
N THR A 336 15.85 0.77 -2.90
CA THR A 336 14.98 1.81 -2.36
C THR A 336 13.55 1.33 -2.40
N LEU A 337 12.94 1.19 -1.23
CA LEU A 337 11.53 0.85 -1.12
C LEU A 337 10.70 2.14 -1.25
N PHE A 338 9.66 2.13 -2.07
CA PHE A 338 8.77 3.28 -2.20
C PHE A 338 7.32 2.84 -2.29
N GLY A 339 6.42 3.65 -1.73
CA GLY A 339 5.01 3.31 -1.68
C GLY A 339 4.14 4.50 -1.31
N GLU A 340 2.86 4.37 -1.64
CA GLU A 340 1.84 5.39 -1.41
C GLU A 340 0.76 4.87 -0.45
N SER A 341 0.20 5.75 0.39
CA SER A 341 -0.84 5.43 1.38
C SER A 341 -0.42 4.22 2.25
N ALA A 342 -1.18 3.13 2.28
CA ALA A 342 -0.81 1.90 2.97
C ALA A 342 0.56 1.34 2.55
N GLY A 343 0.97 1.53 1.29
CA GLY A 343 2.31 1.20 0.82
C GLY A 343 3.38 2.09 1.45
N GLY A 344 3.12 3.39 1.62
CA GLY A 344 3.99 4.30 2.38
C GLY A 344 4.07 3.94 3.86
N GLY A 345 2.93 3.57 4.46
CA GLY A 345 2.86 3.00 5.80
C GLY A 345 3.69 1.73 5.94
N ALA A 346 3.58 0.81 4.98
CA ALA A 346 4.40 -0.42 4.93
C ALA A 346 5.90 -0.12 4.77
N VAL A 347 6.28 0.84 3.92
CA VAL A 347 7.68 1.29 3.79
C VAL A 347 8.22 1.74 5.15
N SER A 348 7.46 2.56 5.88
CA SER A 348 7.86 3.01 7.21
C SER A 348 7.96 1.86 8.23
N ALA A 349 7.09 0.86 8.12
CA ALA A 349 7.12 -0.35 8.94
C ALA A 349 8.39 -1.18 8.67
N HIS A 350 8.76 -1.37 7.40
CA HIS A 350 10.01 -2.06 7.02
C HIS A 350 11.26 -1.33 7.54
N LEU A 351 11.26 0.01 7.54
CA LEU A 351 12.38 0.79 8.09
C LEU A 351 12.52 0.65 9.61
N LEU A 352 11.42 0.38 10.32
CA LEU A 352 11.40 0.21 11.78
C LEU A 352 11.56 -1.25 12.23
N SER A 353 11.14 -2.20 11.40
CA SER A 353 11.00 -3.60 11.80
C SER A 353 12.36 -4.29 11.97
N PRO A 354 12.59 -5.03 13.08
CA PRO A 354 13.77 -5.88 13.21
C PRO A 354 13.80 -7.00 12.17
N VAL A 355 12.64 -7.46 11.66
CA VAL A 355 12.52 -8.50 10.64
C VAL A 355 13.10 -8.04 9.30
N SER A 356 12.95 -6.75 8.98
CA SER A 356 13.42 -6.15 7.73
C SER A 356 14.79 -5.48 7.85
N LYS A 357 15.41 -5.55 9.04
CA LYS A 357 16.69 -4.92 9.31
C LYS A 357 17.77 -5.45 8.38
N GLY A 358 18.40 -4.52 7.66
CA GLY A 358 19.43 -4.84 6.68
C GLY A 358 18.91 -5.25 5.30
N LEU A 359 17.59 -5.42 5.12
CA LEU A 359 16.96 -5.54 3.79
C LEU A 359 16.61 -4.17 3.21
N VAL A 360 16.12 -3.25 4.05
CA VAL A 360 15.67 -1.92 3.63
C VAL A 360 16.40 -0.86 4.45
N ARG A 361 17.02 0.08 3.74
CA ARG A 361 17.69 1.25 4.32
C ARG A 361 17.13 2.57 3.80
N ARG A 362 16.57 2.56 2.59
CA ARG A 362 16.09 3.75 1.88
C ARG A 362 14.60 3.62 1.60
N GLY A 363 13.84 4.65 1.97
CA GLY A 363 12.39 4.67 1.85
C GLY A 363 11.86 5.96 1.23
N ILE A 364 10.92 5.86 0.31
CA ILE A 364 10.10 6.99 -0.16
C ILE A 364 8.66 6.75 0.28
N LEU A 365 8.14 7.65 1.12
CA LEU A 365 6.84 7.52 1.79
C LEU A 365 5.90 8.61 1.24
N GLN A 366 5.01 8.21 0.34
CA GLN A 366 4.02 9.10 -0.26
C GLN A 366 2.71 9.01 0.54
N SER A 367 2.35 10.06 1.26
CA SER A 367 1.03 10.17 1.94
C SER A 367 0.71 9.03 2.93
N GLY A 368 1.74 8.38 3.49
CA GLY A 368 1.56 7.23 4.36
C GLY A 368 2.72 7.01 5.31
N THR A 369 2.42 6.85 6.60
CA THR A 369 3.39 6.59 7.67
C THR A 369 2.74 5.72 8.75
N ILE A 370 3.54 4.88 9.40
CA ILE A 370 3.05 3.92 10.41
C ILE A 370 2.37 4.59 11.60
N ASN A 371 2.66 5.87 11.89
CA ASN A 371 2.02 6.59 12.99
C ASN A 371 0.66 7.20 12.62
N ALA A 372 0.23 7.11 11.35
CA ALA A 372 -1.12 7.51 10.97
C ALA A 372 -2.15 6.59 11.66
N PRO A 373 -3.31 7.11 12.14
CA PRO A 373 -4.27 6.31 12.90
C PRO A 373 -4.83 5.09 12.16
N TRP A 374 -4.86 5.13 10.82
CA TRP A 374 -5.32 4.05 9.96
C TRP A 374 -4.21 3.05 9.61
N SER A 375 -2.95 3.36 9.91
CA SER A 375 -1.78 2.61 9.46
C SER A 375 -1.24 1.62 10.48
N TRP A 376 -1.86 1.53 11.66
CA TRP A 376 -1.54 0.51 12.65
C TRP A 376 -2.70 0.27 13.62
N MET A 377 -2.67 -0.86 14.33
CA MET A 377 -3.57 -1.16 15.43
C MET A 377 -2.91 -2.01 16.52
N THR A 378 -3.48 -1.97 17.73
CA THR A 378 -3.10 -2.85 18.84
C THR A 378 -3.45 -4.31 18.54
N ALA A 379 -2.68 -5.25 19.09
CA ALA A 379 -3.01 -6.68 19.04
C ALA A 379 -4.41 -6.98 19.59
N GLU A 380 -4.84 -6.28 20.64
CA GLU A 380 -6.16 -6.45 21.27
C GLU A 380 -7.28 -6.17 20.27
N ARG A 381 -7.23 -5.00 19.62
CA ARG A 381 -8.18 -4.64 18.57
C ARG A 381 -8.16 -5.61 17.39
N ALA A 382 -6.98 -6.06 16.97
CA ALA A 382 -6.85 -7.02 15.88
C ALA A 382 -7.48 -8.38 16.22
N ARG A 383 -7.35 -8.86 17.46
CA ARG A 383 -8.03 -10.09 17.95
C ARG A 383 -9.54 -9.94 17.95
N GLU A 384 -10.06 -8.78 18.36
CA GLU A 384 -11.50 -8.51 18.34
C GLU A 384 -12.06 -8.57 16.92
N ILE A 385 -11.40 -7.90 15.97
CA ILE A 385 -11.79 -7.91 14.56
C ILE A 385 -11.72 -9.33 14.00
N GLY A 386 -10.63 -10.06 14.27
CA GLY A 386 -10.48 -11.46 13.82
C GLY A 386 -11.57 -12.38 14.36
N ARG A 387 -11.95 -12.21 15.64
CA ARG A 387 -13.07 -12.94 16.24
C ARG A 387 -14.41 -12.59 15.59
N SER A 388 -14.69 -11.30 15.37
CA SER A 388 -15.92 -10.86 14.70
C SER A 388 -16.02 -11.42 13.28
N LEU A 389 -14.95 -11.33 12.49
CA LEU A 389 -14.91 -11.93 11.16
C LEU A 389 -15.19 -13.45 11.19
N ALA A 390 -14.58 -14.15 12.15
CA ALA A 390 -14.79 -15.58 12.31
C ALA A 390 -16.26 -15.91 12.65
N ASP A 391 -16.91 -15.11 13.48
CA ASP A 391 -18.35 -15.27 13.77
C ASP A 391 -19.21 -14.94 12.52
N ASP A 392 -18.89 -13.86 11.80
CA ASP A 392 -19.59 -13.45 10.57
C ASP A 392 -19.45 -14.49 9.44
N CYS A 393 -18.36 -15.26 9.45
CA CYS A 393 -18.11 -16.38 8.54
C CYS A 393 -18.69 -17.72 9.05
N GLY A 394 -19.42 -17.73 10.17
CA GLY A 394 -20.05 -18.94 10.73
C GLY A 394 -19.10 -19.90 11.45
N CYS A 395 -17.89 -19.45 11.81
CA CYS A 395 -16.89 -20.27 12.52
C CYS A 395 -17.04 -20.28 14.05
N ASN A 396 -18.06 -19.60 14.58
CA ASN A 396 -18.48 -19.64 15.99
C ASN A 396 -17.34 -19.36 16.99
N ALA A 397 -16.45 -18.42 16.65
CA ALA A 397 -15.33 -18.01 17.46
C ALA A 397 -15.72 -17.60 18.87
N THR A 398 -16.82 -16.85 19.06
CA THR A 398 -17.30 -16.48 20.40
C THR A 398 -17.55 -17.70 21.30
N SER A 399 -17.99 -18.83 20.73
CA SER A 399 -18.28 -20.04 21.50
C SER A 399 -17.07 -20.96 21.67
N ARG A 400 -16.16 -20.98 20.69
CA ARG A 400 -15.03 -21.92 20.61
C ARG A 400 -13.76 -21.38 21.24
N LEU A 401 -13.50 -20.07 21.11
CA LEU A 401 -12.32 -19.45 21.70
C LEU A 401 -12.36 -19.56 23.23
N GLY A 402 -11.21 -19.87 23.83
CA GLY A 402 -11.08 -20.15 25.27
C GLY A 402 -11.24 -21.62 25.65
N ARG A 403 -11.65 -22.50 24.73
CA ARG A 403 -11.58 -23.97 24.89
C ARG A 403 -10.23 -24.49 24.42
N GLU A 404 -9.80 -25.62 24.97
CA GLU A 404 -8.65 -26.38 24.44
C GLU A 404 -8.91 -26.74 22.98
N GLY A 405 -7.96 -26.45 22.09
CA GLY A 405 -8.10 -26.66 20.64
C GLY A 405 -9.02 -25.68 19.88
N GLY A 406 -9.76 -24.83 20.59
CA GLY A 406 -10.76 -23.93 19.98
C GLY A 406 -10.19 -22.96 18.95
N GLN A 407 -8.96 -22.47 19.16
CA GLN A 407 -8.26 -21.64 18.18
C GLN A 407 -8.06 -22.36 16.85
N THR A 408 -7.55 -23.60 16.92
CA THR A 408 -7.28 -24.44 15.75
C THR A 408 -8.56 -24.78 15.02
N GLU A 409 -9.66 -25.08 15.73
CA GLU A 409 -10.98 -25.31 15.13
C GLU A 409 -11.51 -24.09 14.37
N VAL A 410 -11.35 -22.90 14.93
CA VAL A 410 -11.80 -21.65 14.30
C VAL A 410 -10.95 -21.35 13.05
N LEU A 411 -9.62 -21.47 13.13
CA LEU A 411 -8.74 -21.26 11.98
C LEU A 411 -8.98 -22.29 10.87
N ASN A 412 -9.15 -23.56 11.22
CA ASN A 412 -9.47 -24.61 10.25
C ASN A 412 -10.84 -24.36 9.59
N CYS A 413 -11.82 -23.84 10.33
CA CYS A 413 -13.08 -23.41 9.73
C CYS A 413 -12.86 -22.26 8.73
N LEU A 414 -12.16 -21.20 9.12
CA LEU A 414 -11.88 -20.05 8.26
C LEU A 414 -11.11 -20.42 6.98
N ARG A 415 -10.20 -21.40 7.05
CA ARG A 415 -9.47 -21.92 5.87
C ARG A 415 -10.39 -22.61 4.85
N ASN A 416 -11.54 -23.11 5.29
CA ASN A 416 -12.53 -23.76 4.44
C ASN A 416 -13.64 -22.81 3.95
N VAL A 417 -13.69 -21.58 4.46
CA VAL A 417 -14.65 -20.56 4.01
C VAL A 417 -14.28 -20.11 2.59
N ASP A 418 -15.29 -19.87 1.76
CA ASP A 418 -15.05 -19.31 0.43
C ASP A 418 -14.39 -17.91 0.53
N PRO A 419 -13.32 -17.62 -0.24
CA PRO A 419 -12.63 -16.33 -0.18
C PRO A 419 -13.54 -15.12 -0.42
N LYS A 420 -14.57 -15.23 -1.28
CA LYS A 420 -15.52 -14.13 -1.49
C LYS A 420 -16.29 -13.82 -0.22
N THR A 421 -16.65 -14.84 0.55
CA THR A 421 -17.33 -14.64 1.83
C THR A 421 -16.44 -13.86 2.81
N ILE A 422 -15.18 -14.26 2.99
CA ILE A 422 -14.23 -13.51 3.85
C ILE A 422 -14.05 -12.07 3.33
N SER A 423 -13.87 -11.92 2.02
CA SER A 423 -13.63 -10.64 1.35
C SER A 423 -14.74 -9.63 1.58
N VAL A 424 -15.99 -10.09 1.60
CA VAL A 424 -17.18 -9.26 1.90
C VAL A 424 -17.32 -9.05 3.41
N GLN A 425 -17.33 -10.11 4.21
CA GLN A 425 -17.67 -10.03 5.64
C GLN A 425 -16.65 -9.22 6.47
N GLN A 426 -15.38 -9.15 6.06
CA GLN A 426 -14.38 -8.33 6.75
C GLN A 426 -14.80 -6.85 6.88
N TRP A 427 -15.58 -6.33 5.93
CA TRP A 427 -16.03 -4.93 5.94
C TRP A 427 -17.08 -4.62 7.02
N ASN A 428 -17.72 -5.62 7.63
CA ASN A 428 -18.69 -5.41 8.73
C ASN A 428 -18.05 -4.74 9.95
N THR A 429 -16.74 -4.84 10.10
CA THR A 429 -15.98 -4.25 11.22
C THR A 429 -15.29 -2.94 10.85
N TYR A 430 -15.58 -2.38 9.67
CA TYR A 430 -15.13 -1.05 9.27
C TYR A 430 -15.65 0.02 10.25
N GLY A 431 -14.72 0.77 10.85
CA GLY A 431 -14.99 1.65 11.99
C GLY A 431 -15.60 3.01 11.63
N GLY A 432 -15.84 3.28 10.34
CA GLY A 432 -16.07 4.62 9.77
C GLY A 432 -14.84 5.12 9.01
N ILE A 433 -14.86 6.37 8.55
CA ILE A 433 -13.81 6.94 7.68
C ILE A 433 -12.38 6.58 8.12
N LEU A 434 -11.63 5.94 7.21
CA LEU A 434 -10.26 5.46 7.44
C LEU A 434 -10.10 4.45 8.59
N GLY A 435 -11.19 3.87 9.10
CA GLY A 435 -11.22 2.86 10.16
C GLY A 435 -11.17 1.44 9.61
N PHE A 436 -10.17 1.14 8.78
CA PHE A 436 -10.05 -0.17 8.12
C PHE A 436 -9.90 -1.33 9.12
N PRO A 437 -10.53 -2.49 8.85
CA PRO A 437 -10.45 -3.66 9.73
C PRO A 437 -9.11 -4.40 9.63
N SER A 438 -8.34 -4.15 8.57
CA SER A 438 -6.96 -4.64 8.43
C SER A 438 -5.99 -3.47 8.40
N THR A 439 -4.94 -3.56 9.20
CA THR A 439 -3.78 -2.67 9.16
C THR A 439 -2.63 -3.32 9.92
N ILE A 440 -1.49 -2.64 10.03
CA ILE A 440 -0.30 -3.16 10.69
C ILE A 440 -0.59 -3.43 12.17
N THR A 441 -0.47 -4.68 12.60
CA THR A 441 -0.70 -5.04 14.01
C THR A 441 0.60 -4.95 14.80
N VAL A 442 0.55 -4.40 16.01
CA VAL A 442 1.66 -4.51 16.98
C VAL A 442 1.69 -5.95 17.50
N ASP A 443 2.42 -6.81 16.79
CA ASP A 443 2.46 -8.27 17.02
C ASP A 443 3.58 -8.71 17.97
N GLY A 444 4.50 -7.79 18.33
CA GLY A 444 5.66 -8.10 19.16
C GLY A 444 6.83 -8.72 18.37
N GLU A 445 6.72 -8.87 17.05
CA GLU A 445 7.72 -9.49 16.19
C GLU A 445 8.07 -8.60 14.98
N PHE A 446 7.13 -8.39 14.06
CA PHE A 446 7.35 -7.46 12.95
C PHE A 446 7.37 -6.03 13.46
N ILE A 447 6.38 -5.66 14.26
CA ILE A 447 6.32 -4.39 14.99
C ILE A 447 6.30 -4.70 16.48
N THR A 448 7.41 -4.37 17.14
CA THR A 448 7.67 -4.83 18.51
C THR A 448 7.00 -4.01 19.60
N ASP A 449 6.58 -2.78 19.28
CA ASP A 449 5.98 -1.83 20.22
C ASP A 449 5.15 -0.79 19.46
N ASP A 450 4.48 0.09 20.18
CA ASP A 450 3.79 1.26 19.63
C ASP A 450 4.71 2.03 18.65
N PRO A 451 4.24 2.34 17.41
CA PRO A 451 5.06 3.02 16.42
C PRO A 451 5.67 4.34 16.88
N MET A 452 4.96 5.13 17.69
CA MET A 452 5.48 6.40 18.23
C MET A 452 6.59 6.16 19.26
N GLU A 453 6.49 5.11 20.05
CA GLU A 453 7.57 4.74 20.99
C GLU A 453 8.82 4.24 20.26
N LEU A 454 8.66 3.43 19.19
CA LEU A 454 9.77 3.01 18.34
C LEU A 454 10.49 4.20 17.69
N LEU A 455 9.72 5.18 17.19
CA LEU A 455 10.27 6.40 16.61
C LEU A 455 11.05 7.23 17.64
N LYS A 456 10.54 7.40 18.85
CA LYS A 456 11.23 8.13 19.94
C LYS A 456 12.56 7.49 20.35
N GLN A 457 12.66 6.16 20.25
CA GLN A 457 13.90 5.42 20.58
C GLN A 457 15.00 5.60 19.52
N GLY A 458 14.70 6.25 18.38
CA GLY A 458 15.68 6.54 17.33
C GLY A 458 16.03 5.30 16.50
N ALA A 459 15.05 4.43 16.25
CA ALA A 459 15.21 3.22 15.44
C ALA A 459 15.62 3.47 13.97
N LEU A 460 15.63 4.73 13.51
CA LEU A 460 15.87 5.14 12.11
C LEU A 460 17.25 5.79 11.85
N LYS A 461 18.23 5.65 12.75
CA LYS A 461 19.49 6.41 12.66
C LYS A 461 20.35 6.17 11.41
N GLU A 462 20.17 5.05 10.72
CA GLU A 462 20.96 4.69 9.52
C GLU A 462 20.11 4.67 8.24
N THR A 463 18.90 5.23 8.26
CA THR A 463 17.98 5.21 7.11
C THR A 463 17.99 6.53 6.33
N GLU A 464 17.68 6.45 5.04
CA GLU A 464 17.48 7.61 4.18
C GLU A 464 16.00 7.66 3.79
N ILE A 465 15.37 8.81 4.01
CA ILE A 465 13.92 8.95 3.89
C ILE A 465 13.60 10.15 3.00
N MET A 466 12.76 9.91 2.00
CA MET A 466 12.01 10.95 1.31
C MET A 466 10.53 10.80 1.70
N ILE A 467 9.88 11.88 2.11
CA ILE A 467 8.50 11.84 2.61
C ILE A 467 7.74 13.08 2.13
N GLY A 468 6.47 12.90 1.79
CA GLY A 468 5.62 14.00 1.35
C GLY A 468 4.13 13.68 1.43
N SER A 469 3.32 14.69 1.14
CA SER A 469 1.86 14.63 1.12
C SER A 469 1.33 15.48 -0.04
N ASN A 470 0.15 15.12 -0.53
CA ASN A 470 -0.60 15.91 -1.49
C ASN A 470 -1.38 17.02 -0.77
N ARG A 471 -1.84 18.02 -1.53
CA ARG A 471 -2.53 19.20 -0.97
C ARG A 471 -3.87 18.85 -0.30
N ASP A 472 -4.64 17.93 -0.91
CA ASP A 472 -6.06 17.70 -0.63
C ASP A 472 -6.37 16.25 -0.20
N GLU A 473 -5.50 15.64 0.63
CA GLU A 473 -5.51 14.20 1.02
C GLU A 473 -6.88 13.64 1.41
N GLY A 474 -7.67 14.42 2.16
CA GLY A 474 -8.91 13.94 2.75
C GLY A 474 -10.12 13.96 1.82
N THR A 475 -10.04 14.63 0.67
CA THR A 475 -11.23 14.90 -0.16
C THR A 475 -11.86 13.63 -0.74
N TYR A 476 -11.02 12.69 -1.20
CA TYR A 476 -11.46 11.36 -1.64
C TYR A 476 -12.24 10.62 -0.55
N PHE A 477 -11.67 10.49 0.65
CA PHE A 477 -12.29 9.74 1.74
C PHE A 477 -13.59 10.39 2.24
N VAL A 478 -13.63 11.72 2.33
CA VAL A 478 -14.84 12.45 2.73
C VAL A 478 -15.96 12.25 1.72
N LEU A 479 -15.67 12.24 0.41
CA LEU A 479 -16.67 11.94 -0.62
C LEU A 479 -17.24 10.53 -0.46
N TYR A 480 -16.41 9.51 -0.25
CA TYR A 480 -16.86 8.12 -0.19
C TYR A 480 -17.63 7.79 1.08
N ASP A 481 -17.12 8.17 2.26
CA ASP A 481 -17.78 7.88 3.54
C ASP A 481 -19.02 8.75 3.80
N PHE A 482 -19.17 9.87 3.07
CA PHE A 482 -20.30 10.80 3.21
C PHE A 482 -20.92 11.14 1.85
N ILE A 483 -21.06 10.14 0.97
CA ILE A 483 -21.53 10.30 -0.42
C ILE A 483 -22.91 10.96 -0.53
N ASP A 484 -23.78 10.82 0.48
CA ASP A 484 -25.08 11.50 0.52
C ASP A 484 -24.99 13.03 0.71
N GLN A 485 -23.82 13.53 1.10
CA GLN A 485 -23.58 14.94 1.39
C GLN A 485 -22.71 15.64 0.34
N PHE A 486 -22.00 14.88 -0.48
CA PHE A 486 -21.02 15.41 -1.43
C PHE A 486 -21.22 14.85 -2.83
N ASP A 487 -21.13 15.74 -3.81
CA ASP A 487 -21.14 15.40 -5.22
C ASP A 487 -19.70 15.28 -5.75
N LYS A 488 -19.48 14.32 -6.64
CA LYS A 488 -18.16 14.07 -7.24
C LYS A 488 -17.77 15.15 -8.24
N ASP A 489 -18.74 15.69 -8.99
CA ASP A 489 -18.50 16.54 -10.17
C ASP A 489 -18.65 18.03 -9.86
N SER A 490 -19.24 18.38 -8.71
CA SER A 490 -19.53 19.76 -8.33
C SER A 490 -19.30 20.02 -6.83
N ALA A 491 -18.96 21.27 -6.51
CA ALA A 491 -18.83 21.69 -5.13
C ALA A 491 -20.17 21.58 -4.41
N SER A 492 -20.18 20.93 -3.26
CA SER A 492 -21.38 20.78 -2.43
C SER A 492 -21.42 21.85 -1.34
N PHE A 493 -22.52 22.59 -1.27
CA PHE A 493 -22.75 23.51 -0.16
C PHE A 493 -23.12 22.70 1.10
N LEU A 494 -22.31 22.83 2.15
CA LEU A 494 -22.53 22.13 3.41
C LEU A 494 -23.01 23.10 4.49
N PRO A 495 -24.31 23.04 4.88
CA PRO A 495 -24.84 23.82 6.00
C PRO A 495 -24.07 23.55 7.30
N ARG A 496 -24.02 24.55 8.18
CA ARG A 496 -23.22 24.49 9.42
C ARG A 496 -23.61 23.33 10.33
N ASP A 497 -24.90 23.03 10.46
CA ASP A 497 -25.40 21.91 11.26
C ASP A 497 -24.91 20.57 10.69
N LYS A 498 -24.92 20.39 9.36
CA LYS A 498 -24.34 19.21 8.71
C LYS A 498 -22.82 19.14 8.87
N PHE A 499 -22.11 20.26 8.76
CA PHE A 499 -20.68 20.32 9.02
C PHE A 499 -20.33 19.91 10.46
N VAL A 500 -21.08 20.43 11.45
CA VAL A 500 -20.88 20.05 12.86
C VAL A 500 -21.19 18.57 13.08
N HIS A 501 -22.25 18.05 12.46
CA HIS A 501 -22.57 16.64 12.50
C HIS A 501 -21.45 15.78 11.89
N LEU A 502 -20.96 16.15 10.71
CA LEU A 502 -19.85 15.47 10.02
C LEU A 502 -18.62 15.37 10.92
N ILE A 503 -18.16 16.48 11.48
CA ILE A 503 -16.98 16.50 12.37
C ILE A 503 -17.22 15.65 13.62
N ASN A 504 -18.41 15.71 14.22
CA ASN A 504 -18.72 14.87 15.38
C ASN A 504 -18.79 13.38 15.05
N THR A 505 -19.17 13.02 13.82
CA THR A 505 -19.17 11.64 13.32
C THR A 505 -17.76 11.14 13.02
N ILE A 506 -16.94 11.94 12.33
CA ILE A 506 -15.54 11.61 12.01
C ILE A 506 -14.72 11.42 13.30
N PHE A 507 -14.89 12.30 14.28
CA PHE A 507 -14.13 12.28 15.52
C PHE A 507 -14.92 11.71 16.70
N LYS A 508 -15.87 10.80 16.46
CA LYS A 508 -16.79 10.26 17.47
C LYS A 508 -16.09 9.65 18.70
N ASP A 509 -14.90 9.09 18.50
CA ASP A 509 -14.10 8.45 19.54
C ASP A 509 -13.20 9.42 20.32
N ARG A 510 -13.26 10.72 19.99
CA ARG A 510 -12.50 11.78 20.69
C ARG A 510 -13.34 12.44 21.78
N PRO A 511 -12.73 12.85 22.91
CA PRO A 511 -13.41 13.63 23.94
C PRO A 511 -14.06 14.89 23.37
N GLN A 512 -15.17 15.34 23.99
CA GLN A 512 -15.91 16.52 23.52
C GLN A 512 -15.02 17.76 23.33
N ILE A 513 -14.09 17.99 24.26
CA ILE A 513 -13.16 19.12 24.21
C ILE A 513 -12.25 19.09 22.97
N GLU A 514 -11.84 17.91 22.51
CA GLU A 514 -11.05 17.77 21.29
C GLU A 514 -11.92 18.02 20.05
N ARG A 515 -13.15 17.49 20.04
CA ARG A 515 -14.11 17.75 18.95
C ARG A 515 -14.42 19.23 18.79
N ASP A 516 -14.66 19.93 19.90
CA ASP A 516 -14.92 21.37 19.92
C ASP A 516 -13.69 22.16 19.41
N ALA A 517 -12.48 21.75 19.80
CA ALA A 517 -11.24 22.36 19.32
C ALA A 517 -11.04 22.15 17.81
N ILE A 518 -11.32 20.94 17.30
CA ILE A 518 -11.27 20.64 15.86
C ILE A 518 -12.27 21.50 15.09
N LEU A 519 -13.53 21.55 15.56
CA LEU A 519 -14.57 22.39 14.97
C LEU A 519 -14.16 23.86 14.87
N PHE A 520 -13.57 24.39 15.95
CA PHE A 520 -13.07 25.76 15.97
C PHE A 520 -11.94 25.97 14.97
N GLN A 521 -10.95 25.07 14.96
CA GLN A 521 -9.76 25.19 14.11
C GLN A 521 -10.09 25.15 12.61
N VAL A 522 -10.98 24.26 12.18
CA VAL A 522 -11.35 24.15 10.77
C VAL A 522 -12.09 25.42 10.30
N ARG A 523 -12.97 25.96 11.14
CA ARG A 523 -13.69 27.20 10.86
C ARG A 523 -12.77 28.43 10.74
N GLU A 524 -11.77 28.54 11.61
CA GLU A 524 -10.84 29.68 11.53
C GLU A 524 -9.99 29.63 10.26
N ARG A 525 -9.66 28.43 9.76
CA ARG A 525 -9.01 28.28 8.45
C ARG A 525 -9.91 28.72 7.29
N GLU A 526 -11.19 28.38 7.35
CA GLU A 526 -12.19 28.83 6.36
C GLU A 526 -12.28 30.36 6.31
N ARG A 527 -12.45 31.01 7.46
CA ARG A 527 -12.48 32.48 7.57
C ARG A 527 -11.21 33.13 7.03
N ALA A 528 -10.04 32.54 7.31
CA ALA A 528 -8.77 33.04 6.79
C ALA A 528 -8.67 32.89 5.26
N ALA A 529 -9.24 31.84 4.67
CA ALA A 529 -9.29 31.64 3.22
C ALA A 529 -10.26 32.62 2.55
N GLU A 530 -11.46 32.82 3.11
CA GLU A 530 -12.43 33.82 2.65
C GLU A 530 -11.83 35.24 2.66
N SER A 531 -11.13 35.60 3.73
CA SER A 531 -10.49 36.91 3.86
C SER A 531 -9.42 37.14 2.79
N ARG A 532 -8.61 36.12 2.46
CA ARG A 532 -7.62 36.21 1.38
C ARG A 532 -8.27 36.35 0.02
N LEU A 533 -9.33 35.58 -0.26
CA LEU A 533 -10.09 35.67 -1.51
C LEU A 533 -10.71 37.05 -1.71
N MET A 534 -11.28 37.64 -0.64
CA MET A 534 -11.82 39.00 -0.67
C MET A 534 -10.74 40.07 -0.86
N GLN A 535 -9.51 39.85 -0.38
CA GLN A 535 -8.39 40.77 -0.62
C GLN A 535 -7.88 40.68 -2.06
N THR A 536 -7.79 39.48 -2.64
CA THR A 536 -7.41 39.31 -4.06
C THR A 536 -8.48 39.78 -5.04
N ALA A 537 -9.76 39.76 -4.67
CA ALA A 537 -10.85 40.28 -5.51
C ALA A 537 -10.97 41.82 -5.48
N ARG A 538 -10.24 42.49 -4.57
CA ARG A 538 -10.18 43.96 -4.44
C ARG A 538 -8.95 44.57 -5.14
N LEU A 539 -8.05 43.74 -5.67
CA LEU A 539 -6.92 44.11 -6.52
C LEU A 539 -7.28 43.80 -7.97
#